data_AF-A0A183P078-F1
#
_entry.id   AF-A0A183P078-F1
#
_cell.length_a   1.000
_cell.length_b   1.000
_cell.length_c   1.000
_cell.angle_alpha   90.00
_cell.angle_beta   90.00
_cell.angle_gamma   90.00
#
_symmetry.space_group_name_H-M   'P 1'
#
loop_
_entity.id
_entity.type
_entity.pdbx_description
1 polymer ?
#
loop_
_entity_poly.entity_id
_entity_poly.type
_entity_poly.pdbx_seq_one_letter_code
_entity_poly.pdbx_strand_id
1 'polypeptide(L)'
;IDSSSELSLNNHDQNYNNNNNEYLNNKQNDLNQLKKINKQNNNHNHNYSRNRTAFTDYQLICLEREFSHIQYLSRIDRIHLAQNLNLTEKQVKIWFQNRRVRWRKRNSL
;
A
#
# COMPACT_ATOMS: atom_id res chain seq x y z
N ILE A 1 -44.16 -20.33 -15.05
CA ILE A 1 -44.00 -18.88 -15.32
C ILE A 1 -43.47 -18.30 -14.02
N ASP A 2 -42.23 -17.89 -13.84
CA ASP A 2 -41.01 -17.91 -14.64
C ASP A 2 -39.86 -17.84 -13.62
N SER A 3 -38.70 -18.35 -14.00
CA SER A 3 -37.46 -18.39 -13.23
C SER A 3 -36.97 -16.99 -12.85
N SER A 4 -36.52 -16.84 -11.61
CA SER A 4 -35.47 -15.87 -11.27
C SER A 4 -34.47 -16.57 -10.36
N SER A 5 -33.36 -17.01 -10.98
CA SER A 5 -32.16 -17.45 -10.27
C SER A 5 -31.59 -16.27 -9.51
N GLU A 6 -31.80 -16.21 -8.19
CA GLU A 6 -30.96 -15.39 -7.34
C GLU A 6 -29.58 -16.04 -7.23
N LEU A 7 -28.62 -15.41 -7.91
CA LEU A 7 -27.20 -15.72 -7.81
C LEU A 7 -26.77 -15.61 -6.34
N SER A 8 -26.50 -16.77 -5.74
CA SER A 8 -25.96 -16.88 -4.40
C SER A 8 -24.61 -16.14 -4.33
N LEU A 9 -24.60 -14.99 -3.64
CA LEU A 9 -23.39 -14.28 -3.27
C LEU A 9 -22.60 -15.20 -2.35
N ASN A 10 -21.56 -15.83 -2.90
CA ASN A 10 -20.63 -16.65 -2.15
C ASN A 10 -20.06 -15.82 -0.99
N ASN A 11 -20.46 -16.23 0.22
CA ASN A 11 -19.91 -15.83 1.49
C ASN A 11 -18.39 -16.08 1.46
N HIS A 12 -17.60 -15.01 1.30
CA HIS A 12 -16.18 -15.07 1.62
C HIS A 12 -16.05 -14.79 3.11
N ASP A 13 -15.85 -15.87 3.85
CA ASP A 13 -15.75 -15.89 5.31
C ASP A 13 -14.83 -14.80 5.85
N GLN A 14 -15.43 -13.97 6.70
CA GLN A 14 -14.76 -13.03 7.59
C GLN A 14 -13.96 -13.81 8.63
N ASN A 15 -12.72 -14.21 8.31
CA ASN A 15 -11.76 -14.64 9.32
C ASN A 15 -10.88 -13.46 9.75
N TYR A 16 -11.50 -12.57 10.54
CA TYR A 16 -10.76 -11.67 11.40
C TYR A 16 -10.20 -12.48 12.57
N ASN A 17 -8.87 -12.59 12.66
CA ASN A 17 -8.23 -12.66 13.98
C ASN A 17 -6.77 -12.17 14.00
N ASN A 18 -6.59 -11.13 14.83
CA ASN A 18 -5.41 -10.68 15.57
C ASN A 18 -4.10 -10.35 14.85
N ASN A 19 -3.94 -9.09 14.44
CA ASN A 19 -2.67 -8.33 14.54
C ASN A 19 -2.89 -6.80 14.65
N ASN A 20 -3.94 -6.36 15.36
CA ASN A 20 -4.21 -4.92 15.52
C ASN A 20 -3.27 -4.22 16.53
N ASN A 21 -2.53 -4.97 17.35
CA ASN A 21 -1.60 -4.38 18.32
C ASN A 21 -0.23 -4.02 17.73
N GLU A 22 0.14 -4.57 16.58
CA GLU A 22 1.45 -4.29 15.96
C GLU A 22 1.46 -2.93 15.24
N TYR A 23 0.33 -2.56 14.62
CA TYR A 23 0.20 -1.27 13.91
C TYR A 23 0.24 -0.05 14.84
N LEU A 24 -0.28 -0.18 16.06
CA LEU A 24 -0.31 0.91 17.03
C LEU A 24 1.02 1.05 17.77
N ASN A 25 1.66 -0.07 18.14
CA ASN A 25 2.98 -0.06 18.78
C ASN A 25 4.09 0.45 17.85
N ASN A 26 4.04 0.12 16.56
CA ASN A 26 5.02 0.60 15.59
C ASN A 26 4.93 2.13 15.36
N LYS A 27 3.73 2.71 15.39
CA LYS A 27 3.54 4.18 15.26
C LYS A 27 4.11 4.96 16.45
N GLN A 28 4.05 4.38 17.65
CA GLN A 28 4.62 4.98 18.87
C GLN A 28 6.15 4.94 18.84
N ASN A 29 6.74 3.87 18.32
CA ASN A 29 8.18 3.71 18.15
C ASN A 29 8.75 4.67 17.09
N ASP A 30 8.03 4.87 15.97
CA ASP A 30 8.41 5.82 14.91
C ASP A 30 8.47 7.28 15.40
N LEU A 31 7.50 7.70 16.24
CA LEU A 31 7.46 9.04 16.84
C LEU A 31 8.61 9.28 17.82
N ASN A 32 9.00 8.26 18.58
CA ASN A 32 10.11 8.33 19.52
C ASN A 32 11.48 8.31 18.80
N GLN A 33 11.56 7.66 17.64
CA GLN A 33 12.74 7.65 16.80
C GLN A 33 12.93 9.01 16.08
N LEU A 34 11.85 9.66 15.65
CA LEU A 34 11.91 11.00 15.04
C LEU A 34 12.38 12.10 16.01
N LYS A 35 12.04 11.99 17.30
CA LYS A 35 12.42 12.97 18.33
C LYS A 35 13.90 12.90 18.72
N LYS A 36 14.56 11.74 18.59
CA LYS A 36 16.01 11.59 18.87
C LYS A 36 16.91 12.12 17.75
N ILE A 37 16.43 12.15 16.50
CA ILE A 37 17.21 12.57 15.32
C ILE A 37 17.43 14.10 15.28
N ASN A 38 16.50 14.89 15.84
CA ASN A 38 16.51 16.34 15.70
C ASN A 38 17.52 17.10 16.59
N LYS A 39 18.30 16.43 17.44
CA LYS A 39 19.22 17.11 18.38
C LYS A 39 20.70 17.11 17.98
N GLN A 40 21.10 16.46 16.87
CA GLN A 40 22.54 16.30 16.56
C GLN A 40 23.03 16.60 15.14
N ASN A 41 22.20 17.06 14.20
CA ASN A 41 22.66 17.24 12.80
C ASN A 41 22.50 18.68 12.30
N ASN A 42 23.18 19.64 12.95
CA ASN A 42 23.38 21.02 12.48
C ASN A 42 24.74 21.17 11.81
N ASN A 43 25.02 20.43 10.74
CA ASN A 43 26.04 20.70 9.71
C ASN A 43 26.41 19.36 9.07
N HIS A 44 25.90 19.10 7.87
CA HIS A 44 26.66 18.59 6.73
C HIS A 44 25.71 18.29 5.58
N ASN A 45 26.05 18.87 4.43
CA ASN A 45 25.54 18.56 3.11
C ASN A 45 25.09 17.10 2.95
N HIS A 46 23.80 16.91 2.69
CA HIS A 46 23.41 16.03 1.60
C HIS A 46 22.00 16.36 1.13
N ASN A 47 21.96 17.12 0.04
CA ASN A 47 20.90 17.06 -0.94
C ASN A 47 20.84 15.66 -1.58
N TYR A 48 20.61 14.60 -0.79
CA TYR A 48 20.07 13.34 -1.30
C TYR A 48 18.60 13.57 -1.61
N SER A 49 18.34 14.44 -2.58
CA SER A 49 17.07 14.42 -3.30
C SER A 49 16.94 13.00 -3.83
N ARG A 50 16.02 12.22 -3.26
CA ARG A 50 15.69 10.89 -3.78
C ARG A 50 15.30 11.12 -5.23
N ASN A 51 16.18 10.76 -6.17
CA ASN A 51 15.89 10.80 -7.60
C ASN A 51 14.55 10.10 -7.80
N ARG A 52 13.52 10.89 -8.10
CA ARG A 52 12.16 10.39 -8.23
C ARG A 52 12.15 9.57 -9.50
N THR A 53 12.11 8.25 -9.37
CA THR A 53 11.87 7.37 -10.51
C THR A 53 10.39 7.41 -10.85
N ALA A 54 10.07 7.79 -12.08
CA ALA A 54 8.72 7.67 -12.61
C ALA A 54 8.45 6.21 -12.99
N PHE A 55 7.22 5.75 -12.76
CA PHE A 55 6.77 4.46 -13.28
C PHE A 55 6.41 4.61 -14.77
N THR A 56 6.63 3.56 -15.55
CA THR A 56 6.17 3.52 -16.94
C THR A 56 4.65 3.38 -17.01
N ASP A 57 4.04 3.71 -18.15
CA ASP A 57 2.58 3.57 -18.34
C ASP A 57 2.13 2.12 -18.14
N TYR A 58 2.90 1.15 -18.65
CA TYR A 58 2.65 -0.27 -18.44
C TYR A 58 2.62 -0.64 -16.95
N GLN A 59 3.61 -0.18 -16.18
CA GLN A 59 3.66 -0.42 -14.73
C GLN A 59 2.44 0.18 -14.02
N LEU A 60 2.03 1.39 -14.38
CA LEU A 60 0.86 2.05 -13.81
C LEU A 60 -0.43 1.29 -14.12
N ILE A 61 -0.62 0.85 -15.37
CA ILE A 61 -1.79 0.08 -15.79
C ILE A 61 -1.91 -1.22 -14.98
N CYS A 62 -0.80 -1.97 -14.85
CA CYS A 62 -0.80 -3.20 -14.06
C CYS A 62 -1.07 -2.95 -12.57
N LEU A 63 -0.47 -1.90 -11.98
CA LEU A 63 -0.72 -1.53 -10.59
C LEU A 63 -2.18 -1.12 -10.35
N GLU A 64 -2.79 -0.34 -11.26
CA GLU A 64 -4.20 0.04 -11.19
C GLU A 64 -5.13 -1.16 -11.38
N ARG A 65 -4.81 -2.05 -12.33
CA ARG A 65 -5.55 -3.29 -12.53
C ARG A 65 -5.51 -4.13 -11.26
N GLU A 66 -4.35 -4.34 -10.65
CA GLU A 66 -4.29 -5.10 -9.40
C GLU A 66 -5.08 -4.41 -8.29
N PHE A 67 -4.98 -3.08 -8.17
CA PHE A 67 -5.69 -2.29 -7.17
C PHE A 67 -7.22 -2.37 -7.30
N SER A 68 -7.76 -2.50 -8.52
CA SER A 68 -9.19 -2.67 -8.72
C SER A 68 -9.71 -4.03 -8.23
N HIS A 69 -8.85 -5.05 -8.19
CA HIS A 69 -9.18 -6.36 -7.63
C HIS A 69 -8.96 -6.39 -6.12
N ILE A 70 -7.83 -5.88 -5.64
CA ILE A 70 -7.43 -5.90 -4.23
C ILE A 70 -6.77 -4.57 -3.81
N GLN A 71 -7.32 -3.89 -2.81
CA GLN A 71 -6.83 -2.58 -2.37
C GLN A 71 -5.64 -2.66 -1.38
N TYR A 72 -5.41 -3.86 -0.83
CA TYR A 72 -4.35 -4.18 0.12
C TYR A 72 -3.69 -5.49 -0.30
N LEU A 73 -2.39 -5.45 -0.58
CA LEU A 73 -1.63 -6.63 -0.97
C LEU A 73 -1.19 -7.44 0.25
N SER A 74 -1.25 -8.77 0.14
CA SER A 74 -0.53 -9.66 1.05
C SER A 74 0.99 -9.58 0.82
N ARG A 75 1.79 -10.29 1.62
CA ARG A 75 3.24 -10.40 1.39
C ARG A 75 3.54 -11.08 0.05
N ILE A 76 2.83 -12.16 -0.25
CA ILE A 76 3.08 -12.98 -1.44
C ILE A 76 2.70 -12.20 -2.70
N ASP A 77 1.51 -11.58 -2.72
CA ASP A 77 1.05 -10.81 -3.88
C ASP A 77 1.98 -9.64 -4.19
N ARG A 78 2.50 -8.98 -3.14
CA ARG A 78 3.46 -7.90 -3.30
C ARG A 78 4.78 -8.36 -3.91
N ILE A 79 5.29 -9.53 -3.51
CA ILE A 79 6.52 -10.10 -4.08
C ILE A 79 6.30 -10.40 -5.56
N HIS A 80 5.20 -11.11 -5.90
CA HIS A 80 4.86 -11.45 -7.27
C HIS A 80 4.70 -10.21 -8.16
N LEU A 81 3.94 -9.21 -7.71
CA LEU A 81 3.70 -7.99 -8.47
C LEU A 81 5.00 -7.18 -8.68
N ALA A 82 5.86 -7.14 -7.65
CA ALA A 82 7.15 -6.47 -7.75
C ALA A 82 8.06 -7.13 -8.80
N GLN A 83 8.15 -8.46 -8.79
CA GLN A 83 8.93 -9.21 -9.78
C GLN A 83 8.40 -9.00 -11.21
N ASN A 84 7.08 -9.10 -11.41
CA ASN A 84 6.44 -8.96 -12.72
C ASN A 84 6.62 -7.56 -13.35
N LEU A 85 6.76 -6.52 -12.52
CA LEU A 85 6.90 -5.14 -12.98
C LEU A 85 8.33 -4.61 -12.94
N ASN A 86 9.30 -5.46 -12.58
CA ASN A 86 10.69 -5.07 -12.32
C ASN A 86 10.79 -3.89 -11.35
N LEU A 87 9.99 -3.93 -10.28
CA LEU A 87 9.99 -2.97 -9.19
C LEU A 87 10.45 -3.64 -7.89
N THR A 88 10.84 -2.84 -6.91
CA THR A 88 11.05 -3.33 -5.55
C THR A 88 9.71 -3.48 -4.82
N GLU A 89 9.62 -4.43 -3.88
CA GLU A 89 8.45 -4.55 -2.99
C GLU A 89 8.11 -3.23 -2.29
N LYS A 90 9.15 -2.44 -1.94
CA LYS A 90 9.00 -1.12 -1.33
C LYS A 90 8.28 -0.14 -2.25
N GLN A 91 8.63 -0.09 -3.53
CA GLN A 91 7.96 0.77 -4.51
C GLN A 91 6.49 0.38 -4.67
N VAL A 92 6.19 -0.91 -4.77
CA VAL A 92 4.82 -1.42 -4.85
C VAL A 92 4.05 -1.06 -3.57
N LYS A 93 4.63 -1.27 -2.39
CA LYS A 93 4.03 -0.90 -1.09
C LYS A 93 3.68 0.59 -1.04
N ILE A 94 4.62 1.46 -1.40
CA ILE A 94 4.43 2.91 -1.40
C ILE A 94 3.35 3.31 -2.41
N TRP A 95 3.35 2.71 -3.61
CA TRP A 95 2.34 3.01 -4.61
C TRP A 95 0.94 2.66 -4.12
N PHE A 96 0.74 1.46 -3.53
CA PHE A 96 -0.55 1.04 -2.97
C PHE A 96 -1.00 1.94 -1.81
N GLN A 97 -0.07 2.37 -0.93
CA GLN A 97 -0.37 3.34 0.13
C GLN A 97 -0.86 4.67 -0.45
N ASN A 98 -0.14 5.24 -1.41
CA ASN A 98 -0.52 6.48 -2.08
C ASN A 98 -1.84 6.34 -2.83
N ARG A 99 -2.06 5.19 -3.46
CA ARG A 99 -3.27 4.91 -4.22
C ARG A 99 -4.50 4.87 -3.34
N ARG A 100 -4.42 4.26 -2.16
CA ARG A 100 -5.51 4.27 -1.16
C ARG A 100 -5.82 5.66 -0.66
N VAL A 101 -4.81 6.51 -0.43
CA VAL A 101 -5.05 7.92 -0.04
C VAL A 101 -5.84 8.66 -1.11
N ARG A 102 -5.45 8.54 -2.39
CA ARG A 102 -6.17 9.14 -3.51
C ARG A 102 -7.58 8.59 -3.65
N TRP A 103 -7.74 7.27 -3.54
CA TRP A 103 -9.04 6.62 -3.57
C TRP A 103 -9.95 7.17 -2.47
N ARG A 104 -9.49 7.19 -1.22
CA ARG A 104 -10.31 7.68 -0.10
C ARG A 104 -10.73 9.13 -0.30
N LYS A 105 -9.81 10.00 -0.72
CA LYS A 105 -10.10 11.42 -1.03
C LYS A 105 -11.19 11.60 -2.09
N ARG A 106 -11.24 10.72 -3.10
CA ARG A 106 -12.24 10.76 -4.17
C ARG A 106 -13.60 10.19 -3.76
N ASN A 107 -13.65 9.30 -2.77
CA ASN A 107 -14.90 8.72 -2.25
C ASN A 107 -15.42 9.44 -1.00
N SER A 108 -14.63 10.34 -0.40
CA SER A 108 -15.03 11.17 0.75
C SER A 108 -15.54 12.56 0.33
N LEU A 109 -15.67 12.80 -0.97
CA LEU A 109 -16.34 13.93 -1.60
C LEU A 109 -17.61 13.40 -2.27
#